data_AF-A0A383C4S7-F1
#
_entry.id   AF-A0A383C4S7-F1
#
_cell.length_a   1.000
_cell.length_b   1.000
_cell.length_c   1.000
_cell.angle_alpha   90.00
_cell.angle_beta   90.00
_cell.angle_gamma   90.00
#
_symmetry.space_group_name_H-M   'P 1'
#
loop_
_entity.id
_entity.type
_entity.pdbx_description
1 polymer ?
#
loop_
_entity_poly.entity_id
_entity_poly.type
_entity_poly.pdbx_seq_one_letter_code
_entity_poly.pdbx_strand_id
1 'polypeptide(L)'
;MIQKTDTDLKALIDVIPARIKDALLSHPNIDELLEVVLDLGRHPEARFLGENELLDIGEVADVDIDFAIGKVGMFGADNRAGIERTLHRISAIRNRS
;
A
#
# COMPACT_ATOMS: atom_id res chain seq x y z
N MET A 1 12.92 -12.65 -20.46
CA MET A 1 11.97 -11.57 -20.10
C MET A 1 11.50 -11.84 -18.68
N ILE A 2 12.23 -11.32 -17.71
CA ILE A 2 11.88 -11.35 -16.28
C ILE A 2 12.34 -9.98 -15.79
N GLN A 3 11.54 -9.26 -14.99
CA GLN A 3 11.98 -8.28 -13.95
C GLN A 3 11.09 -7.04 -13.74
N LYS A 4 10.13 -6.71 -14.61
CA LYS A 4 9.40 -5.43 -14.44
C LYS A 4 8.40 -5.46 -13.27
N THR A 5 7.57 -6.51 -13.17
CA THR A 5 6.61 -6.68 -12.06
C THR A 5 7.30 -6.75 -10.70
N ASP A 6 8.44 -7.44 -10.61
CA ASP A 6 9.23 -7.60 -9.37
C ASP A 6 9.79 -6.25 -8.86
N THR A 7 10.30 -5.42 -9.79
CA THR A 7 10.83 -4.08 -9.45
C THR A 7 9.72 -3.14 -8.97
N ASP A 8 8.58 -3.17 -9.65
CA ASP A 8 7.44 -2.30 -9.39
C ASP A 8 6.78 -2.66 -8.04
N LEU A 9 6.60 -3.96 -7.76
CA LEU A 9 6.12 -4.47 -6.48
C LEU A 9 7.09 -4.11 -5.36
N LYS A 10 8.40 -4.28 -5.56
CA LYS A 10 9.41 -3.91 -4.57
C LYS A 10 9.33 -2.43 -4.19
N ALA A 11 9.15 -1.56 -5.18
CA ALA A 11 9.00 -0.12 -4.95
C ALA A 11 7.74 0.22 -4.14
N LEU A 12 6.61 -0.47 -4.37
CA LEU A 12 5.43 -0.36 -3.52
C LEU A 12 5.74 -0.84 -2.09
N ILE A 13 6.30 -2.03 -1.95
CA ILE A 13 6.57 -2.66 -0.65
C ILE A 13 7.55 -1.84 0.21
N ASP A 14 8.49 -1.12 -0.41
CA ASP A 14 9.46 -0.29 0.32
C ASP A 14 8.87 1.01 0.90
N VAL A 15 7.67 1.42 0.46
CA VAL A 15 6.94 2.56 1.02
C VAL A 15 5.88 2.17 2.06
N ILE A 16 5.70 0.87 2.30
CA ILE A 16 4.70 0.33 3.24
C ILE A 16 5.33 0.09 4.62
N PRO A 17 4.62 0.41 5.73
CA PRO A 17 5.09 0.12 7.08
C PRO A 17 5.33 -1.38 7.31
N ALA A 18 6.36 -1.72 8.10
CA ALA A 18 6.83 -3.10 8.27
C ALA A 18 5.71 -4.10 8.63
N ARG A 19 4.82 -3.74 9.57
CA ARG A 19 3.72 -4.62 10.00
C ARG A 19 2.73 -4.96 8.87
N ILE A 20 2.49 -4.02 7.94
CA ILE A 20 1.60 -4.19 6.78
C ILE A 20 2.33 -4.95 5.69
N LYS A 21 3.61 -4.63 5.48
CA LYS A 21 4.50 -5.31 4.56
C LYS A 21 4.58 -6.81 4.84
N ASP A 22 4.74 -7.21 6.10
CA ASP A 22 4.84 -8.62 6.47
C ASP A 22 3.55 -9.40 6.14
N ALA A 23 2.38 -8.78 6.35
CA ALA A 23 1.10 -9.36 5.96
C ALA A 23 0.95 -9.49 4.44
N LEU A 24 1.33 -8.45 3.68
CA LEU A 24 1.29 -8.47 2.22
C LEU A 24 2.22 -9.55 1.64
N LEU A 25 3.47 -9.63 2.12
CA LEU A 25 4.45 -10.62 1.64
C LEU A 25 4.07 -12.07 1.97
N SER A 26 3.19 -12.28 2.93
CA SER A 26 2.65 -13.59 3.28
C SER A 26 1.43 -13.97 2.43
N HIS A 27 0.90 -13.05 1.63
CA HIS A 27 -0.29 -13.27 0.81
C HIS A 27 0.07 -14.09 -0.45
N PRO A 28 -0.71 -15.14 -0.81
CA PRO A 28 -0.40 -16.00 -1.95
C PRO A 28 -0.40 -15.26 -3.30
N ASN A 29 -1.20 -14.19 -3.43
CA ASN A 29 -1.35 -13.42 -4.66
C ASN A 29 -0.56 -12.11 -4.66
N ILE A 30 0.54 -12.02 -3.90
CA ILE A 30 1.33 -10.79 -3.75
C ILE A 30 1.82 -10.21 -5.09
N ASP A 31 2.12 -11.05 -6.07
CA ASP A 31 2.54 -10.64 -7.42
C ASP A 31 1.43 -9.92 -8.22
N GLU A 32 0.19 -10.03 -7.75
CA GLU A 32 -0.99 -9.39 -8.34
C GLU A 32 -1.45 -8.15 -7.55
N LEU A 33 -0.69 -7.72 -6.54
CA LEU A 33 -1.02 -6.55 -5.74
C LEU A 33 -1.02 -5.28 -6.61
N LEU A 34 -2.09 -4.50 -6.52
CA LEU A 34 -2.28 -3.26 -7.28
C LEU A 34 -2.28 -2.03 -6.38
N GLU A 35 -2.94 -2.11 -5.23
CA GLU A 35 -3.09 -0.96 -4.34
C GLU A 35 -3.08 -1.37 -2.88
N VAL A 36 -2.45 -0.54 -2.04
CA VAL A 36 -2.59 -0.63 -0.58
C VAL A 36 -3.29 0.62 -0.07
N VAL A 37 -4.37 0.45 0.67
CA VAL A 37 -5.14 1.53 1.28
C VAL A 37 -4.88 1.55 2.78
N LEU A 38 -4.36 2.67 3.25
CA LEU A 38 -4.14 2.98 4.65
C LEU A 38 -5.17 4.02 5.07
N ASP A 39 -6.18 3.61 5.82
CA ASP A 39 -7.23 4.48 6.31
C ASP A 39 -7.25 4.49 7.83
N LEU A 40 -6.97 5.66 8.41
CA LEU A 40 -6.78 5.83 9.85
C LEU A 40 -7.96 5.26 10.64
N GLY A 41 -7.68 4.39 11.61
CA GLY A 41 -8.71 3.73 12.43
C GLY A 41 -9.45 2.59 11.71
N ARG A 42 -8.92 2.09 10.58
CA ARG A 42 -9.45 0.88 9.91
C ARG A 42 -8.36 -0.13 9.62
N HIS A 43 -8.76 -1.38 9.43
CA HIS A 43 -7.84 -2.39 8.90
C HIS A 43 -7.31 -1.96 7.53
N PRO A 44 -6.00 -2.11 7.26
CA PRO A 44 -5.43 -1.86 5.94
C PRO A 44 -6.13 -2.72 4.88
N GLU A 45 -6.34 -2.17 3.69
CA GLU A 45 -6.91 -2.91 2.55
C GLU A 45 -5.82 -3.16 1.50
N ALA A 46 -5.65 -4.42 1.10
CA ALA A 46 -4.84 -4.83 -0.03
C ALA A 46 -5.76 -5.12 -1.21
N ARG A 47 -5.48 -4.53 -2.38
CA ARG A 47 -6.24 -4.75 -3.61
C ARG A 47 -5.39 -5.48 -4.62
N PHE A 48 -5.84 -6.65 -5.04
CA PHE A 48 -5.19 -7.51 -6.01
C PHE A 48 -5.96 -7.49 -7.34
N LEU A 49 -5.42 -8.15 -8.35
CA LEU A 49 -6.10 -8.36 -9.62
C LEU A 49 -7.28 -9.34 -9.45
N GLY A 50 -8.43 -8.84 -8.98
CA GLY A 50 -9.69 -9.60 -8.92
C GLY A 50 -10.31 -9.71 -7.53
N GLU A 51 -9.56 -9.40 -6.48
CA GLU A 51 -10.06 -9.41 -5.10
C GLU A 51 -9.44 -8.30 -4.26
N ASN A 52 -10.16 -7.90 -3.21
CA ASN A 52 -9.66 -6.99 -2.19
C ASN A 52 -9.76 -7.70 -0.83
N GLU A 53 -8.72 -7.55 -0.01
CA GLU A 53 -8.65 -8.16 1.31
C GLU A 53 -8.37 -7.09 2.38
N LEU A 54 -9.08 -7.17 3.51
CA LEU A 54 -8.71 -6.44 4.71
C LEU A 54 -7.66 -7.24 5.47
N LEU A 55 -6.50 -6.63 5.73
CA LEU A 55 -5.42 -7.27 6.47
C LEU A 55 -5.74 -7.28 7.96
N ASP A 56 -5.90 -8.47 8.54
CA ASP A 56 -6.21 -8.68 9.96
C ASP A 56 -4.97 -8.51 10.86
N ILE A 57 -4.44 -7.28 10.87
CA ILE A 57 -3.23 -6.89 11.62
C ILE A 57 -3.47 -5.67 12.51
N GLY A 58 -4.73 -5.40 12.82
CA GLY A 58 -5.19 -4.22 13.54
C GLY A 58 -5.26 -2.96 12.68
N GLU A 59 -5.90 -1.94 13.26
CA GLU A 59 -6.19 -0.68 12.58
C GLU A 59 -4.93 0.10 12.18
N VAL A 60 -5.02 0.86 11.11
CA VAL A 60 -4.02 1.86 10.68
C VAL A 60 -3.94 2.95 11.73
N ALA A 61 -2.74 3.21 12.21
CA ALA A 61 -2.43 4.29 13.13
C ALA A 61 -1.74 5.46 12.40
N ASP A 62 -1.67 6.63 13.05
CA ASP A 62 -1.03 7.82 12.47
C ASP A 62 0.41 7.55 12.01
N VAL A 63 1.16 6.77 12.80
CA VAL A 63 2.55 6.37 12.50
C VAL A 63 2.68 5.61 11.18
N ASP A 64 1.69 4.79 10.81
CA ASP A 64 1.71 4.05 9.55
C ASP A 64 1.56 5.00 8.37
N ILE A 65 0.66 5.99 8.50
CA ILE A 65 0.45 7.00 7.47
C ILE A 65 1.64 7.95 7.40
N ASP A 66 2.20 8.38 8.53
CA ASP A 66 3.39 9.24 8.58
C ASP A 66 4.59 8.54 7.90
N PHE A 67 4.76 7.24 8.13
CA PHE A 67 5.79 6.45 7.45
C PHE A 67 5.58 6.45 5.94
N ALA A 68 4.37 6.15 5.49
CA ALA A 68 4.02 6.15 4.06
C ALA A 68 4.28 7.52 3.42
N ILE A 69 3.86 8.62 4.06
CA ILE A 69 4.13 10.00 3.62
C ILE A 69 5.64 10.27 3.56
N GLY A 70 6.39 9.90 4.58
CA GLY A 70 7.84 10.09 4.62
C GLY A 70 8.60 9.33 3.53
N LYS A 71 8.07 8.19 3.06
CA LYS A 71 8.68 7.36 2.02
C LYS A 71 8.29 7.77 0.60
N VAL A 72 7.01 8.10 0.41
CA VAL A 72 6.45 8.50 -0.88
C VAL A 72 6.82 9.94 -1.23
N GLY A 73 7.00 10.80 -0.22
CA GLY A 73 7.23 12.23 -0.40
C GLY A 73 5.92 13.01 -0.53
N MET A 74 5.39 13.13 -1.75
CA MET A 74 4.14 13.88 -2.01
C MET A 74 3.02 12.96 -2.46
N PHE A 75 1.91 12.99 -1.73
CA PHE A 75 0.63 12.46 -2.19
C PHE A 75 -0.08 13.51 -3.06
N GLY A 76 -0.80 13.05 -4.08
CA GLY A 76 -1.67 13.88 -4.90
C GLY A 76 -2.89 14.40 -4.11
N ALA A 77 -3.65 15.32 -4.73
CA ALA A 77 -4.81 15.97 -4.10
C ALA A 77 -5.95 15.00 -3.72
N ASP A 78 -5.94 13.76 -4.22
CA ASP A 78 -6.88 12.69 -3.91
C ASP A 78 -6.38 11.74 -2.81
N ASN A 79 -5.34 12.13 -2.06
CA ASN A 79 -4.67 11.32 -1.04
C ASN A 79 -4.07 10.02 -1.59
N ARG A 80 -3.70 10.03 -2.87
CA ARG A 80 -3.12 8.89 -3.57
C ARG A 80 -1.74 9.23 -4.07
N ALA A 81 -0.84 8.27 -3.98
CA ALA A 81 0.43 8.33 -4.66
C ALA A 81 0.59 7.11 -5.55
N GLY A 82 0.90 7.36 -6.82
CA GLY A 82 1.37 6.31 -7.72
C GLY A 82 2.85 6.07 -7.49
N ILE A 83 3.27 4.81 -7.56
CA ILE A 83 4.68 4.47 -7.66
C ILE A 83 5.10 4.71 -9.11
N GLU A 84 6.09 5.59 -9.33
CA GLU A 84 6.46 6.08 -10.67
C GLU A 84 6.60 4.96 -11.70
N ARG A 85 5.97 5.14 -12.86
CA ARG A 85 6.03 4.21 -14.01
C ARG A 85 5.42 2.82 -13.77
N THR A 86 4.64 2.66 -12.70
CA THR A 86 3.94 1.41 -12.37
C THR A 86 2.43 1.63 -12.26
N LEU A 87 1.64 0.55 -12.25
CA LEU A 87 0.22 0.59 -11.89
C LEU A 87 -0.01 0.60 -10.37
N HIS A 88 1.04 0.42 -9.57
CA HIS A 88 0.94 0.30 -8.13
C HIS A 88 0.64 1.65 -7.48
N ARG A 89 -0.27 1.63 -6.51
CA ARG A 89 -0.70 2.84 -5.79
C ARG A 89 -0.74 2.62 -4.29
N ILE A 90 -0.48 3.68 -3.54
CA ILE A 90 -0.74 3.77 -2.12
C ILE A 90 -1.76 4.89 -1.87
N SER A 91 -2.78 4.58 -1.08
CA SER A 91 -3.83 5.52 -0.68
C SER A 91 -3.75 5.75 0.81
N ALA A 92 -3.72 6.99 1.27
CA ALA A 92 -3.53 7.34 2.68
C ALA A 92 -4.62 8.31 3.16
N ILE A 93 -5.61 7.84 3.92
CA ILE A 93 -6.78 8.62 4.31
C ILE A 93 -6.70 8.99 5.79
N ARG A 94 -6.63 10.29 6.09
CA ARG A 94 -6.63 10.83 7.47
C ARG A 94 -7.93 11.54 7.86
N ASN A 95 -8.61 12.16 6.90
CA ASN A 95 -9.85 12.89 7.12
C ASN A 95 -10.89 12.40 6.10
N ARG A 96 -12.04 11.95 6.61
CA ARG A 96 -13.21 11.49 5.81
C ARG A 96 -14.35 12.53 5.80
N SER A 97 -14.05 13.79 6.13
CA SER A 97 -15.05 14.88 6.24
C SER A 97 -15.90 15.02 4.99
#